data_AF-A0A938QPN4-F1
#
_entry.id   AF-A0A938QPN4-F1
#
_cell.length_a   1.000
_cell.length_b   1.000
_cell.length_c   1.000
_cell.angle_alpha   90.00
_cell.angle_beta   90.00
_cell.angle_gamma   90.00
#
_symmetry.space_group_name_H-M   'P 1'
#
loop_
_entity.id
_entity.type
_entity.pdbx_description
1 polymer ?
#
loop_
_entity_poly.entity_id
_entity_poly.type
_entity_poly.pdbx_seq_one_letter_code
_entity_poly.pdbx_strand_id
1 'polypeptide(L)'
;MKEAEVRKFHRRLGIILVGFLAVQALTGLVLSVAGLAGYTSWLTKTAGVIHYNWDPLGTLYRVLLTAATAIQGISGIIIYQRIKERQKKPGG
;
A
#
# COMPACT_ATOMS: atom_id res chain seq x y z
N MET A 1 22.50 5.08 -1.21
CA MET A 1 21.77 5.71 -0.08
C MET A 1 22.35 5.25 1.24
N LYS A 2 22.69 6.19 2.11
CA LYS A 2 23.04 5.92 3.51
C LYS A 2 21.85 5.26 4.20
N GLU A 3 22.08 4.47 5.24
CA GLU A 3 20.99 3.76 5.93
C GLU A 3 19.91 4.70 6.48
N ALA A 4 20.31 5.85 7.01
CA ALA A 4 19.40 6.88 7.47
C ALA A 4 18.43 7.35 6.36
N GLU A 5 18.93 7.44 5.13
CA GLU A 5 18.13 7.85 3.97
C GLU A 5 17.14 6.75 3.55
N VAL A 6 17.58 5.48 3.55
CA VAL A 6 16.70 4.33 3.23
C VAL A 6 15.55 4.25 4.24
N ARG A 7 15.84 4.42 5.53
CA ARG A 7 14.82 4.47 6.59
C ARG A 7 13.87 5.66 6.43
N LYS A 8 14.39 6.84 6.08
CA LYS A 8 13.56 8.04 5.84
C LYS A 8 12.63 7.84 4.64
N PHE A 9 13.14 7.27 3.56
CA PHE A 9 12.37 6.92 2.36
C PHE A 9 11.29 5.89 2.68
N HIS A 10 11.64 4.75 3.29
CA HIS A 10 10.69 3.70 3.68
C HIS A 10 9.56 4.22 4.56
N ARG A 11 9.85 5.10 5.52
CA ARG A 11 8.80 5.72 6.36
C ARG A 11 7.86 6.62 5.56
N ARG A 12 8.41 7.48 4.69
CA ARG A 12 7.60 8.39 3.86
C ARG A 12 6.71 7.60 2.89
N LEU A 13 7.29 6.63 2.19
CA LEU A 13 6.57 5.77 1.27
C LEU A 13 5.47 4.97 2.01
N GLY A 14 5.78 4.43 3.19
CA GLY A 14 4.82 3.73 4.04
C GLY A 14 3.62 4.58 4.44
N ILE A 15 3.84 5.83 4.89
CA ILE A 15 2.75 6.75 5.26
C ILE A 15 1.83 7.00 4.07
N ILE A 16 2.40 7.23 2.89
CA ILE A 16 1.64 7.45 1.65
C ILE A 16 0.84 6.19 1.29
N LEU A 17 1.48 5.02 1.31
CA LEU A 17 0.86 3.74 0.98
C LEU A 17 -0.31 3.40 1.89
N VAL A 18 -0.22 3.67 3.20
CA VAL A 18 -1.31 3.40 4.14
C VAL A 18 -2.60 4.13 3.74
N GLY A 19 -2.50 5.39 3.30
CA GLY A 19 -3.66 6.14 2.82
C GLY A 19 -4.33 5.47 1.62
N PHE A 20 -3.56 5.08 0.61
CA PHE A 20 -4.06 4.41 -0.57
C PHE A 20 -4.66 3.03 -0.28
N LEU A 21 -3.97 2.22 0.53
CA LEU A 21 -4.45 0.90 0.95
C LEU A 21 -5.73 1.01 1.78
N ALA A 22 -5.84 2.01 2.66
CA ALA A 22 -7.06 2.24 3.45
C ALA A 22 -8.25 2.56 2.55
N VAL A 23 -8.10 3.47 1.58
CA VAL A 23 -9.17 3.78 0.63
C VAL A 23 -9.59 2.52 -0.13
N GLN A 24 -8.62 1.76 -0.66
CA GLN A 24 -8.90 0.56 -1.44
C GLN A 24 -9.59 -0.54 -0.61
N ALA A 25 -9.17 -0.71 0.65
CA ALA A 25 -9.77 -1.68 1.57
C ALA A 25 -11.20 -1.27 1.95
N LEU A 26 -11.43 0.00 2.27
CA LEU A 26 -12.76 0.50 2.64
C LEU A 26 -13.76 0.42 1.49
N THR A 27 -13.37 0.85 0.28
CA THR A 27 -14.24 0.74 -0.89
C THR A 27 -14.50 -0.71 -1.28
N GLY A 28 -13.49 -1.58 -1.17
CA GLY A 28 -13.64 -3.02 -1.39
C GLY A 28 -14.63 -3.64 -0.40
N LEU A 29 -14.51 -3.31 0.89
CA LEU A 29 -15.42 -3.79 1.93
C LEU A 29 -16.87 -3.36 1.67
N VAL A 30 -17.09 -2.08 1.33
CA VAL A 30 -18.42 -1.56 1.00
C VAL A 30 -19.05 -2.35 -0.16
N LEU A 31 -18.28 -2.60 -1.22
CA LEU A 31 -18.75 -3.37 -2.37
C LEU A 31 -19.05 -4.82 -2.02
N SER A 32 -18.18 -5.48 -1.23
CA SER A 32 -18.40 -6.86 -0.80
C SER A 32 -19.65 -7.01 0.06
N VAL A 33 -19.85 -6.13 1.05
CA VAL A 33 -21.04 -6.16 1.93
C VAL A 33 -22.30 -5.87 1.14
N ALA A 34 -22.28 -4.85 0.28
CA ALA A 34 -23.43 -4.51 -0.55
C ALA A 34 -23.82 -5.64 -1.51
N GLY A 35 -22.82 -6.30 -2.12
CA GLY A 35 -23.03 -7.47 -2.97
C GLY A 35 -23.68 -8.62 -2.23
N LEU A 36 -23.24 -8.91 -0.99
CA LEU A 36 -23.86 -9.94 -0.14
C LEU A 36 -25.29 -9.59 0.28
N ALA A 37 -25.56 -8.31 0.55
CA ALA A 37 -26.87 -7.84 0.98
C ALA A 37 -27.87 -7.62 -0.18
N GLY A 38 -27.42 -7.74 -1.44
CA GLY A 38 -28.23 -7.39 -2.62
C GLY A 38 -28.61 -5.90 -2.67
N TYR A 39 -27.84 -5.05 -1.99
CA TYR A 39 -28.15 -3.63 -1.82
C TYR A 39 -27.34 -2.75 -2.78
N THR A 40 -27.98 -1.74 -3.35
CA THR A 40 -27.33 -0.75 -4.23
C THR A 40 -27.68 0.66 -3.75
N SER A 41 -26.66 1.50 -3.60
CA SER A 41 -26.78 2.88 -3.18
C SER A 41 -25.84 3.78 -4.00
N TRP A 42 -25.94 5.09 -3.77
CA TRP A 42 -24.99 6.04 -4.35
C TRP A 42 -23.55 5.71 -3.92
N LEU A 43 -23.34 5.26 -2.68
CA LEU A 43 -22.03 4.90 -2.14
C LEU A 43 -21.44 3.69 -2.88
N THR A 44 -22.25 2.66 -3.15
CA THR A 44 -21.80 1.45 -3.86
C THR A 44 -21.52 1.74 -5.34
N LYS A 45 -22.30 2.64 -5.96
CA LYS A 45 -22.03 3.12 -7.32
C LYS A 45 -20.69 3.87 -7.40
N THR A 46 -20.44 4.80 -6.47
CA THR A 46 -19.17 5.54 -6.42
C THR A 46 -17.98 4.61 -6.12
N ALA A 47 -18.12 3.69 -5.17
CA ALA A 47 -17.09 2.70 -4.88
C ALA A 47 -16.82 1.80 -6.09
N GLY A 48 -17.86 1.42 -6.83
CA GLY A 48 -17.75 0.65 -8.07
C GLY A 48 -17.06 1.42 -9.18
N VAL A 49 -17.20 2.74 -9.26
CA VAL A 49 -16.42 3.57 -10.21
C VAL A 49 -14.93 3.54 -9.87
N ILE A 50 -14.58 3.69 -8.59
CA ILE A 50 -13.19 3.65 -8.13
C ILE A 50 -12.54 2.27 -8.40
N HIS A 51 -13.30 1.18 -8.22
CA HIS A 51 -12.77 -0.19 -8.37
C HIS A 51 -12.85 -0.74 -9.79
N TYR A 52 -13.95 -0.54 -10.51
CA TYR A 52 -14.25 -1.24 -11.76
C TYR A 52 -14.30 -0.33 -12.99
N ASN A 53 -14.83 0.89 -12.89
CA ASN A 53 -15.10 1.73 -14.09
C ASN A 53 -14.04 2.80 -14.40
N TRP A 54 -12.94 2.86 -13.65
CA TRP A 54 -11.85 3.82 -13.88
C TRP A 54 -10.81 3.34 -14.91
N ASP A 55 -11.13 2.40 -15.77
CA ASP A 55 -10.20 1.91 -16.80
C ASP A 55 -10.01 2.98 -17.89
N PRO A 56 -8.80 3.53 -18.15
CA PRO A 56 -7.45 3.01 -17.84
C PRO A 56 -6.72 3.58 -16.60
N LEU A 57 -7.19 4.69 -16.01
CA LEU A 57 -6.51 5.38 -14.89
C LEU A 57 -6.43 4.54 -13.61
N GLY A 58 -7.49 3.82 -13.26
CA GLY A 58 -7.54 2.90 -12.13
C GLY A 58 -6.57 1.73 -12.31
N THR A 59 -6.35 1.28 -13.55
CA THR A 59 -5.35 0.26 -13.87
C THR A 59 -3.93 0.79 -13.65
N LEU A 60 -3.63 1.99 -14.13
CA LEU A 60 -2.34 2.65 -13.85
C LEU A 60 -2.12 2.84 -12.34
N TYR A 61 -3.12 3.32 -11.62
CA TYR A 61 -3.09 3.46 -10.16
C TYR A 61 -2.73 2.13 -9.46
N ARG A 62 -3.40 1.03 -9.80
CA ARG A 62 -3.14 -0.30 -9.21
C ARG A 62 -1.72 -0.79 -9.51
N VAL A 63 -1.21 -0.56 -10.71
CA VAL A 63 0.17 -0.90 -11.08
C VAL A 63 1.16 -0.10 -10.23
N LEU A 64 0.97 1.22 -10.11
CA LEU A 64 1.82 2.07 -9.29
C LEU A 64 1.76 1.67 -7.80
N LEU A 65 0.57 1.38 -7.27
CA LEU A 65 0.40 0.94 -5.90
C LEU A 65 1.10 -0.40 -5.64
N THR A 66 0.98 -1.35 -6.57
CA THR A 66 1.64 -2.66 -6.49
C THR A 66 3.15 -2.50 -6.49
N ALA A 67 3.69 -1.69 -7.40
CA ALA A 67 5.12 -1.38 -7.47
C ALA A 67 5.62 -0.69 -6.18
N ALA A 68 4.90 0.32 -5.70
CA ALA A 68 5.22 1.03 -4.47
C ALA A 68 5.20 0.10 -3.25
N THR A 69 4.22 -0.81 -3.16
CA THR A 69 4.13 -1.82 -2.10
C THR A 69 5.30 -2.80 -2.15
N ALA A 70 5.70 -3.25 -3.34
CA ALA A 70 6.88 -4.10 -3.51
C ALA A 70 8.16 -3.38 -3.07
N ILE A 71 8.34 -2.11 -3.47
CA ILE A 71 9.47 -1.26 -3.04
C ILE A 71 9.48 -1.10 -1.51
N GLN A 72 8.30 -0.92 -0.90
CA GLN A 72 8.16 -0.84 0.56
C GLN A 72 8.61 -2.14 1.24
N GLY A 73 8.22 -3.30 0.72
CA GLY A 73 8.66 -4.60 1.22
C GLY A 73 10.16 -4.81 1.09
N ILE A 74 10.72 -4.56 -0.10
CA ILE A 74 12.16 -4.70 -0.38
C ILE A 74 12.98 -3.79 0.55
N SER A 75 12.58 -2.52 0.68
CA SER A 75 13.28 -1.58 1.57
C SER A 75 13.19 -2.00 3.04
N GLY A 76 12.07 -2.60 3.48
CA GLY A 76 11.95 -3.19 4.81
C GLY A 76 12.93 -4.34 5.05
N ILE A 77 13.07 -5.25 4.09
CA ILE A 77 14.04 -6.36 4.14
C ILE A 77 15.47 -5.83 4.26
N ILE A 78 15.83 -4.83 3.46
CA ILE A 78 17.17 -4.19 3.50
C ILE A 78 17.42 -3.57 4.88
N ILE A 79 16.44 -2.86 5.44
CA ILE A 79 16.57 -2.26 6.78
C ILE A 79 16.77 -3.35 7.84
N TYR A 80 16.02 -4.44 7.76
CA TYR A 80 16.13 -5.57 8.69
C TYR A 80 17.51 -6.24 8.64
N GLN A 81 18.02 -6.54 7.44
CA GLN A 81 19.35 -7.12 7.25
C GLN A 81 20.44 -6.24 7.87
N ARG A 82 20.40 -4.92 7.62
CA ARG A 82 21.36 -3.96 8.19
C ARG A 82 21.30 -3.86 9.71
N ILE A 83 20.10 -3.98 10.31
CA ILE A 83 19.96 -4.05 11.78
C ILE A 83 20.64 -5.31 12.31
N LYS A 84 20.37 -6.45 11.68
CA LYS A 84 20.92 -7.75 12.08
C LYS A 84 22.44 -7.77 11.99
N GLU A 85 23.03 -7.18 10.95
CA GLU A 85 24.49 -7.06 10.81
C GLU A 85 25.15 -6.28 11.95
N ARG A 86 24.50 -5.21 12.44
CA ARG A 86 25.02 -4.46 13.60
C ARG A 86 24.95 -5.25 14.90
N GLN A 87 23.85 -5.98 15.12
CA GLN A 87 23.70 -6.80 16.32
C GLN A 87 24.74 -7.93 16.39
N LYS A 88 25.23 -8.40 15.24
CA LYS A 88 26.30 -9.41 15.14
C LYS A 88 27.71 -8.85 15.37
N LYS A 89 27.89 -7.53 15.44
CA LYS A 89 29.16 -6.89 15.78
C LYS A 89 29.10 -6.27 17.19
N PRO A 90 28.86 -7.05 18.27
CA PRO A 90 29.01 -6.53 19.62
C PRO A 90 30.52 -6.39 19.90
N GLY A 91 31.07 -5.18 19.76
CA GLY A 91 32.47 -4.90 20.04
C GLY A 91 33.05 -3.83 19.12
N GLY A 92 32.72 -2.58 19.40
CA GLY A 92 33.56 -1.41 19.11
C GLY A 92 33.93 -0.77 20.43
#